data_AF-A0A7S0EP84-F1
#
_entry.id   AF-A0A7S0EP84-F1
#
_cell.length_a   1.000
_cell.length_b   1.000
_cell.length_c   1.000
_cell.angle_alpha   90.00
_cell.angle_beta   90.00
_cell.angle_gamma   90.00
#
_symmetry.space_group_name_H-M   'P 1'
#
loop_
_entity.id
_entity.type
_entity.pdbx_description
1 polymer ?
#
loop_
_entity_poly.entity_id
_entity_poly.type
_entity_poly.pdbx_seq_one_letter_code
_entity_poly.pdbx_strand_id
1 'polypeptide(L)'
;IVLPKFTEVLLMPTLLSDSFSLALWSSQNHTLTVTVASLIPAETATNLVVRFNNSFLTLPPNGLVQVSNTISLRLSSVAGLSFDYFPLTFRGLGFEQSSITFSPAIAGRPTSMSIRLVSQSLIARGQMVEIFLEAFTGSDVFDLLVTSDFTAPIYFCSWISQERTLKCLIQRDISASNPFVIRWPDYAGVALPEQGVNEHGPNMIVSVNTNTGSKVFQQGVQEFNPVGALKYAYLVRNETDFGTLWSVNLMSYMDIALNSSISIDFSGFDSSL
;
A
#
# COMPACT_ATOMS: atom_id res chain seq x y z
N ILE A 1 -26.93 -2.27 -7.20
CA ILE A 1 -25.58 -1.64 -7.10
C ILE A 1 -24.57 -2.72 -7.44
N VAL A 2 -23.75 -2.52 -8.47
CA VAL A 2 -22.66 -3.45 -8.82
C VAL A 2 -21.39 -2.98 -8.13
N LEU A 3 -20.79 -3.82 -7.30
CA LEU A 3 -19.60 -3.55 -6.49
C LEU A 3 -18.51 -4.56 -6.89
N PRO A 4 -17.90 -4.43 -8.08
CA PRO A 4 -16.89 -5.38 -8.51
C PRO A 4 -15.67 -5.30 -7.60
N LYS A 5 -15.00 -6.45 -7.41
CA LYS A 5 -13.82 -6.64 -6.55
C LYS A 5 -14.09 -6.74 -5.05
N PHE A 6 -15.35 -6.67 -4.62
CA PHE A 6 -15.72 -7.00 -3.24
C PHE A 6 -15.94 -8.52 -3.09
N THR A 7 -15.34 -9.11 -2.04
CA THR A 7 -15.42 -10.56 -1.75
C THR A 7 -16.63 -10.95 -0.87
N GLU A 8 -16.84 -12.26 -0.69
CA GLU A 8 -18.06 -12.87 -0.13
C GLU A 8 -18.58 -12.26 1.17
N VAL A 9 -19.90 -12.30 1.35
CA VAL A 9 -20.58 -11.89 2.58
C VAL A 9 -21.28 -13.13 3.15
N LEU A 10 -20.94 -13.52 4.39
CA LEU A 10 -21.51 -14.68 5.06
C LEU A 10 -22.89 -14.42 5.70
N LEU A 11 -23.30 -13.16 5.82
CA LEU A 11 -24.58 -12.77 6.41
C LEU A 11 -25.36 -11.80 5.53
N MET A 12 -26.69 -11.88 5.59
CA MET A 12 -27.57 -10.96 4.89
C MET A 12 -27.33 -9.52 5.37
N PRO A 13 -27.18 -8.53 4.46
CA PRO A 13 -27.14 -7.13 4.84
C PRO A 13 -28.44 -6.70 5.52
N THR A 14 -28.32 -5.79 6.48
CA THR A 14 -29.46 -5.18 7.16
C THR A 14 -29.71 -3.78 6.62
N LEU A 15 -30.98 -3.46 6.41
CA LEU A 15 -31.41 -2.13 5.99
C LEU A 15 -31.76 -1.30 7.22
N LEU A 16 -31.37 -0.03 7.19
CA LEU A 16 -31.68 0.94 8.25
C LEU A 16 -32.69 2.00 7.80
N SER A 17 -33.40 1.76 6.69
CA SER A 17 -34.26 2.74 6.05
C SER A 17 -35.62 2.11 5.74
N ASP A 18 -36.69 2.79 6.14
CA ASP A 18 -38.07 2.28 6.10
C ASP A 18 -38.63 2.16 4.67
N SER A 19 -38.02 2.85 3.70
CA SER A 19 -38.41 2.80 2.28
C SER A 19 -37.94 1.53 1.56
N PHE A 20 -37.17 0.66 2.22
CA PHE A 20 -36.57 -0.53 1.61
C PHE A 20 -36.86 -1.78 2.45
N SER A 21 -37.18 -2.89 1.80
CA SER A 21 -37.66 -4.12 2.48
C SER A 21 -36.63 -5.23 2.51
N LEU A 22 -35.76 -5.30 1.50
CA LEU A 22 -34.84 -6.42 1.34
C LEU A 22 -33.53 -5.94 0.72
N ALA A 23 -32.40 -6.42 1.25
CA ALA A 23 -31.10 -6.26 0.64
C ALA A 23 -30.46 -7.65 0.45
N LEU A 24 -30.06 -7.96 -0.78
CA LEU A 24 -29.45 -9.24 -1.15
C LEU A 24 -28.11 -8.98 -1.84
N TRP A 25 -27.04 -9.55 -1.30
CA TRP A 25 -25.73 -9.57 -1.94
C TRP A 25 -25.57 -10.84 -2.77
N SER A 26 -25.14 -10.70 -4.03
CA SER A 26 -24.73 -11.81 -4.90
C SER A 26 -23.23 -11.73 -5.13
N SER A 27 -22.47 -12.69 -4.59
CA SER A 27 -21.02 -12.79 -4.80
C SER A 27 -20.66 -13.16 -6.24
N GLN A 28 -21.47 -14.02 -6.88
CA GLN A 28 -21.27 -14.45 -8.27
C GLN A 28 -21.29 -13.27 -9.25
N ASN A 29 -22.20 -12.32 -9.04
CA ASN A 29 -22.39 -11.16 -9.93
C ASN A 29 -21.86 -9.86 -9.33
N HIS A 30 -21.21 -9.92 -8.16
CA HIS A 30 -20.77 -8.75 -7.38
C HIS A 30 -21.84 -7.66 -7.27
N THR A 31 -23.10 -8.05 -7.03
CA THR A 31 -24.25 -7.14 -7.10
C THR A 31 -25.02 -7.14 -5.77
N LEU A 32 -25.21 -5.96 -5.22
CA LEU A 32 -26.15 -5.68 -4.13
C LEU A 32 -27.50 -5.24 -4.72
N THR A 33 -28.50 -6.09 -4.57
CA THR A 33 -29.88 -5.80 -4.94
C THR A 33 -30.63 -5.31 -3.71
N VAL A 34 -31.29 -4.15 -3.83
CA VAL A 34 -32.14 -3.61 -2.76
C VAL A 34 -33.55 -3.44 -3.30
N THR A 35 -34.53 -3.99 -2.59
CA THR A 35 -35.95 -3.89 -2.94
C THR A 35 -36.59 -2.74 -2.19
N VAL A 36 -37.29 -1.87 -2.93
CA VAL A 36 -38.06 -0.77 -2.39
C VAL A 36 -39.34 -1.31 -1.74
N ALA A 37 -39.59 -0.96 -0.47
CA ALA A 37 -40.76 -1.41 0.30
C ALA A 37 -42.02 -0.60 0.03
N SER A 38 -41.85 0.69 -0.27
CA SER A 38 -42.94 1.66 -0.41
C SER A 38 -42.63 2.67 -1.52
N LEU A 39 -43.67 3.29 -2.07
CA LEU A 39 -43.50 4.29 -3.12
C LEU A 39 -42.57 5.41 -2.64
N ILE A 40 -41.45 5.60 -3.35
CA ILE A 40 -40.59 6.77 -3.20
C ILE A 40 -41.10 7.82 -4.20
N PRO A 41 -41.69 8.94 -3.75
CA PRO A 41 -42.20 9.96 -4.66
C PRO A 41 -41.07 10.55 -5.51
N ALA A 42 -41.43 11.05 -6.70
CA ALA A 42 -40.50 11.78 -7.53
C ALA A 42 -39.90 12.97 -6.76
N GLU A 43 -38.66 13.33 -7.09
CA GLU A 43 -37.93 14.46 -6.50
C GLU A 43 -37.70 14.36 -4.98
N THR A 44 -37.94 13.20 -4.39
CA THR A 44 -37.70 12.96 -2.97
C THR A 44 -36.32 12.35 -2.76
N ALA A 45 -35.42 13.10 -2.12
CA ALA A 45 -34.12 12.59 -1.72
C ALA A 45 -34.29 11.44 -0.71
N THR A 46 -33.79 10.26 -1.07
CA THR A 46 -33.91 9.05 -0.24
C THR A 46 -32.53 8.56 0.16
N ASN A 47 -32.32 8.39 1.46
CA ASN A 47 -31.08 7.83 2.00
C ASN A 47 -31.22 6.32 2.13
N LEU A 48 -30.43 5.60 1.33
CA LEU A 48 -30.25 4.15 1.46
C LEU A 48 -29.01 3.89 2.30
N VAL A 49 -29.20 3.37 3.51
CA VAL A 49 -28.10 2.93 4.37
C VAL A 49 -28.15 1.41 4.50
N VAL A 50 -27.12 0.76 3.95
CA VAL A 50 -26.96 -0.70 4.02
C VAL A 50 -25.87 -0.99 5.04
N ARG A 51 -26.24 -1.64 6.14
CA ARG A 51 -25.29 -2.09 7.14
C ARG A 51 -25.01 -3.56 6.93
N PHE A 52 -23.73 -3.87 6.80
CA PHE A 52 -23.28 -5.23 6.81
C PHE A 52 -22.78 -5.57 8.22
N ASN A 53 -23.48 -6.46 8.92
CA ASN A 53 -23.24 -6.69 10.35
C ASN A 53 -21.98 -7.51 10.66
N ASN A 54 -21.29 -8.10 9.66
CA ASN A 54 -20.02 -8.84 9.82
C ASN A 54 -19.20 -8.90 8.50
N SER A 55 -19.30 -7.90 7.62
CA SER A 55 -18.86 -8.10 6.23
C SER A 55 -17.35 -8.08 6.02
N PHE A 56 -16.87 -9.15 5.41
CA PHE A 56 -15.69 -9.25 4.54
C PHE A 56 -15.87 -8.52 3.19
N LEU A 57 -16.72 -7.49 3.15
CA LEU A 57 -16.87 -6.60 2.00
C LEU A 57 -15.65 -5.67 2.04
N THR A 58 -14.52 -6.24 1.65
CA THR A 58 -13.23 -5.57 1.61
C THR A 58 -13.24 -4.57 0.47
N LEU A 59 -12.76 -3.36 0.76
CA LEU A 59 -12.47 -2.43 -0.31
C LEU A 59 -11.55 -3.11 -1.33
N PRO A 60 -11.66 -2.76 -2.63
CA PRO A 60 -10.68 -3.22 -3.60
C PRO A 60 -9.26 -2.93 -3.10
N PRO A 61 -8.24 -3.71 -3.51
CA PRO A 61 -6.86 -3.51 -3.05
C PRO A 61 -6.31 -2.11 -3.27
N ASN A 62 -6.88 -1.36 -4.23
CA ASN A 62 -6.51 0.01 -4.55
C ASN A 62 -7.46 1.05 -3.93
N GLY A 63 -8.30 0.62 -2.98
CA GLY A 63 -9.36 1.43 -2.42
C GLY A 63 -10.48 1.74 -3.42
N LEU A 64 -11.21 2.82 -3.16
CA LEU A 64 -12.22 3.36 -4.07
C LEU A 64 -11.74 4.72 -4.55
N VAL A 65 -11.52 4.86 -5.85
CA VAL A 65 -11.22 6.15 -6.46
C VAL A 65 -12.45 7.06 -6.44
N GLN A 66 -12.22 8.38 -6.30
CA GLN A 66 -13.29 9.39 -6.20
C GLN A 66 -14.29 9.33 -7.36
N VAL A 67 -13.83 8.97 -8.56
CA VAL A 67 -14.67 8.72 -9.73
C VAL A 67 -14.35 7.32 -10.22
N SER A 68 -15.28 6.40 -10.02
CA SER A 68 -15.13 5.02 -10.48
C SER A 68 -16.13 4.71 -11.58
N ASN A 69 -15.62 4.16 -12.68
CA ASN A 69 -16.43 3.52 -13.70
C ASN A 69 -16.72 2.04 -13.37
N THR A 70 -16.17 1.52 -12.27
CA THR A 70 -16.35 0.12 -11.88
C THR A 70 -17.60 -0.08 -11.04
N ILE A 71 -18.04 0.93 -10.27
CA ILE A 71 -19.26 0.84 -9.47
C ILE A 71 -20.42 1.50 -10.23
N SER A 72 -21.51 0.78 -10.40
CA SER A 72 -22.71 1.28 -11.06
C SER A 72 -23.97 1.10 -10.21
N LEU A 73 -24.89 2.05 -10.34
CA LEU A 73 -26.23 1.95 -9.78
C LEU A 73 -27.20 1.65 -10.92
N ARG A 74 -27.76 0.44 -10.91
CA ARG A 74 -28.86 0.06 -11.80
C ARG A 74 -30.17 0.17 -11.04
N LEU A 75 -31.13 0.91 -11.59
CA LEU A 75 -32.52 0.90 -11.13
C LEU A 75 -33.34 0.07 -12.11
N SER A 76 -34.15 -0.85 -11.59
CA SER A 76 -35.16 -1.59 -12.35
C SER A 76 -36.52 -1.37 -11.71
N SER A 77 -37.47 -0.82 -12.45
CA SER A 77 -38.84 -0.57 -12.00
C SER A 77 -39.80 -1.62 -12.55
N VAL A 78 -40.82 -1.96 -11.75
CA VAL A 78 -41.96 -2.79 -12.20
C VAL A 78 -42.75 -2.15 -13.34
N ALA A 79 -42.65 -0.82 -13.50
CA ALA A 79 -43.22 -0.09 -14.63
C ALA A 79 -42.43 -0.28 -15.95
N GLY A 80 -41.39 -1.13 -15.95
CA GLY A 80 -40.60 -1.47 -17.14
C GLY A 80 -39.47 -0.50 -17.47
N LEU A 81 -39.23 0.52 -16.63
CA LEU A 81 -38.10 1.42 -16.79
C LEU A 81 -36.86 0.86 -16.09
N SER A 82 -35.76 0.78 -16.82
CA SER A 82 -34.44 0.50 -16.25
C SER A 82 -33.43 1.53 -16.73
N PHE A 83 -32.63 2.07 -15.81
CA PHE A 83 -31.51 2.93 -16.16
C PHE A 83 -30.26 2.57 -15.35
N ASP A 84 -29.11 2.72 -16.00
CA ASP A 84 -27.79 2.59 -15.39
C ASP A 84 -27.24 3.99 -15.13
N TYR A 85 -26.90 4.28 -13.87
CA TYR A 85 -26.31 5.54 -13.47
C TYR A 85 -24.79 5.39 -13.33
N PHE A 86 -24.05 6.16 -14.13
CA PHE A 86 -22.58 6.27 -14.07
C PHE A 86 -22.12 7.65 -14.60
N PRO A 87 -20.96 8.16 -14.13
CA PRO A 87 -20.14 7.62 -13.05
C PRO A 87 -20.75 7.95 -11.67
N LEU A 88 -20.53 7.06 -10.70
CA LEU A 88 -20.80 7.38 -9.30
C LEU A 88 -19.58 8.09 -8.71
N THR A 89 -19.83 9.21 -8.03
CA THR A 89 -18.81 9.93 -7.26
C THR A 89 -18.75 9.37 -5.85
N PHE A 90 -17.59 8.90 -5.44
CA PHE A 90 -17.31 8.45 -4.08
C PHE A 90 -16.43 9.47 -3.37
N ARG A 91 -16.43 9.45 -2.04
CA ARG A 91 -15.25 9.97 -1.32
C ARG A 91 -14.14 8.97 -1.54
N GLY A 92 -13.04 9.41 -2.14
CA GLY A 92 -11.91 8.53 -2.38
C GLY A 92 -11.43 7.93 -1.06
N LEU A 93 -11.27 6.61 -1.03
CA LEU A 93 -10.72 5.88 0.11
C LEU A 93 -9.42 5.26 -0.38
N GLY A 94 -8.29 5.62 0.22
CA GLY A 94 -6.98 5.14 -0.25
C GLY A 94 -5.91 6.21 -0.30
N PHE A 95 -4.76 5.82 -0.84
CA PHE A 95 -3.70 6.72 -1.27
C PHE A 95 -3.78 6.93 -2.78
N GLU A 96 -3.85 8.18 -3.19
CA GLU A 96 -3.69 8.60 -4.58
C GLU A 96 -2.27 8.31 -5.05
N GLN A 97 -1.29 8.64 -4.21
CA GLN A 97 0.13 8.38 -4.43
C GLN A 97 0.77 7.74 -3.21
N SER A 98 1.56 6.69 -3.40
CA SER A 98 2.40 6.10 -2.35
C SER A 98 3.76 5.70 -2.91
N SER A 99 4.83 6.26 -2.33
CA SER A 99 6.19 5.94 -2.76
C SER A 99 7.16 5.76 -1.59
N ILE A 100 8.12 4.84 -1.71
CA ILE A 100 9.18 4.62 -0.71
C ILE A 100 10.56 4.71 -1.39
N THR A 101 11.45 5.52 -0.83
CA THR A 101 12.86 5.58 -1.27
C THR A 101 13.81 5.17 -0.15
N PHE A 102 14.81 4.36 -0.49
CA PHE A 102 15.85 3.86 0.41
C PHE A 102 17.20 4.57 0.22
N SER A 103 17.89 4.89 1.33
CA SER A 103 19.23 5.48 1.31
C SER A 103 20.03 5.15 2.59
N PRO A 104 21.18 4.47 2.53
CA PRO A 104 21.77 3.86 1.34
C PRO A 104 20.94 2.66 0.88
N ALA A 105 20.82 2.46 -0.44
CA ALA A 105 20.12 1.35 -1.06
C ALA A 105 21.01 0.10 -1.15
N ILE A 106 21.33 -0.53 -0.01
CA ILE A 106 22.22 -1.70 0.08
C ILE A 106 21.49 -2.84 0.79
N ALA A 107 21.34 -3.98 0.12
CA ALA A 107 20.68 -5.17 0.67
C ALA A 107 21.34 -5.65 1.98
N GLY A 108 20.52 -6.10 2.93
CA GLY A 108 20.97 -6.60 4.24
C GLY A 108 21.56 -5.54 5.19
N ARG A 109 21.54 -4.26 4.81
CA ARG A 109 22.07 -3.17 5.65
C ARG A 109 20.95 -2.27 6.19
N PRO A 110 21.12 -1.68 7.38
CA PRO A 110 20.26 -0.60 7.85
C PRO A 110 20.17 0.51 6.80
N THR A 111 18.97 1.04 6.59
CA THR A 111 18.72 2.08 5.59
C THR A 111 17.79 3.15 6.13
N SER A 112 17.96 4.38 5.66
CA SER A 112 16.95 5.41 5.84
C SER A 112 15.86 5.22 4.79
N MET A 113 14.61 5.48 5.20
CA MET A 113 13.43 5.39 4.32
C MET A 113 12.77 6.75 4.26
N SER A 114 12.44 7.21 3.06
CA SER A 114 11.58 8.36 2.84
C SER A 114 10.29 7.89 2.18
N ILE A 115 9.21 7.92 2.95
CA ILE A 115 7.89 7.39 2.58
C ILE A 115 6.99 8.58 2.29
N ARG A 116 6.63 8.79 1.02
CA ARG A 116 5.75 9.87 0.59
C ARG A 116 4.36 9.33 0.29
N LEU A 117 3.35 9.96 0.86
CA LEU A 117 1.95 9.55 0.76
C LEU A 117 1.07 10.75 0.37
N VAL A 118 0.04 10.49 -0.45
CA VAL A 118 -1.03 11.43 -0.78
C VAL A 118 -2.36 10.71 -0.58
N SER A 119 -3.10 11.06 0.48
CA SER A 119 -4.37 10.40 0.81
C SER A 119 -5.54 11.00 0.04
N GLN A 120 -6.49 10.19 -0.42
CA GLN A 120 -7.73 10.68 -1.05
C GLN A 120 -8.80 11.11 -0.02
N SER A 121 -8.58 10.80 1.25
CA SER A 121 -9.46 11.17 2.37
C SER A 121 -8.71 11.94 3.46
N LEU A 122 -9.46 12.65 4.29
CA LEU A 122 -8.95 13.20 5.54
C LEU A 122 -8.40 12.07 6.42
N ILE A 123 -7.13 12.16 6.82
CA ILE A 123 -6.57 11.33 7.89
C ILE A 123 -6.64 12.14 9.17
N ALA A 124 -7.50 11.72 10.10
CA ALA A 124 -7.77 12.46 11.32
C ALA A 124 -6.65 12.25 12.36
N ARG A 125 -6.47 13.24 13.23
CA ARG A 125 -5.64 13.14 14.43
C ARG A 125 -6.02 11.91 15.26
N GLY A 126 -4.99 11.20 15.75
CA GLY A 126 -5.12 9.99 16.56
C GLY A 126 -5.21 8.71 15.74
N GLN A 127 -5.41 8.80 14.41
CA GLN A 127 -5.30 7.66 13.52
C GLN A 127 -3.85 7.22 13.38
N MET A 128 -3.66 5.97 12.98
CA MET A 128 -2.34 5.37 12.81
C MET A 128 -2.13 5.02 11.35
N VAL A 129 -1.04 5.51 10.76
CA VAL A 129 -0.55 5.03 9.47
C VAL A 129 0.36 3.84 9.73
N GLU A 130 0.09 2.72 9.10
CA GLU A 130 0.91 1.51 9.17
C GLU A 130 1.51 1.21 7.80
N ILE A 131 2.82 0.97 7.75
CA ILE A 131 3.52 0.51 6.56
C ILE A 131 4.08 -0.88 6.85
N PHE A 132 3.47 -1.90 6.27
CA PHE A 132 3.97 -3.26 6.27
C PHE A 132 5.09 -3.40 5.22
N LEU A 133 6.24 -3.89 5.64
CA LEU A 133 7.46 -4.03 4.84
C LEU A 133 7.91 -5.49 4.87
N GLU A 134 7.41 -6.31 3.94
CA GLU A 134 7.76 -7.73 3.90
C GLU A 134 9.28 -7.94 3.75
N ALA A 135 9.81 -8.94 4.47
CA ALA A 135 11.22 -9.34 4.49
C ALA A 135 12.23 -8.30 5.04
N PHE A 136 11.79 -7.12 5.48
CA PHE A 136 12.65 -6.20 6.24
C PHE A 136 12.94 -6.78 7.63
N THR A 137 14.13 -6.49 8.15
CA THR A 137 14.60 -6.97 9.45
C THR A 137 15.06 -5.81 10.33
N GLY A 138 15.29 -6.06 11.60
CA GLY A 138 15.69 -5.05 12.58
C GLY A 138 15.13 -5.36 13.96
N SER A 139 15.70 -4.77 15.01
CA SER A 139 15.14 -4.84 16.36
C SER A 139 13.93 -3.93 16.51
N ASP A 140 13.04 -4.23 17.45
CA ASP A 140 11.92 -3.33 17.75
C ASP A 140 12.42 -1.94 18.13
N VAL A 141 11.76 -0.92 17.61
CA VAL A 141 12.02 0.48 17.93
C VAL A 141 10.69 1.13 18.29
N PHE A 142 10.64 1.81 19.42
CA PHE A 142 9.42 2.46 19.91
C PHE A 142 9.61 3.97 19.99
N ASP A 143 8.57 4.70 19.58
CA ASP A 143 8.46 6.15 19.71
C ASP A 143 9.71 6.90 19.19
N LEU A 144 10.23 6.45 18.05
CA LEU A 144 11.36 7.09 17.40
C LEU A 144 10.92 8.44 16.83
N LEU A 145 11.64 9.49 17.18
CA LEU A 145 11.45 10.80 16.57
C LEU A 145 11.79 10.72 15.07
N VAL A 146 10.78 10.88 14.22
CA VAL A 146 10.93 10.95 12.76
C VAL A 146 10.83 12.40 12.30
N THR A 147 11.43 12.70 11.15
CA THR A 147 11.24 14.00 10.51
C THR A 147 10.13 13.92 9.48
N SER A 148 9.18 14.84 9.57
CA SER A 148 8.09 15.00 8.62
C SER A 148 8.11 16.41 8.04
N ASP A 149 7.55 16.59 6.86
CA ASP A 149 7.29 17.91 6.31
C ASP A 149 6.27 18.68 7.17
N PHE A 150 6.36 20.01 7.19
CA PHE A 150 5.56 20.91 8.05
C PHE A 150 4.04 20.71 7.92
N THR A 151 3.58 20.05 6.86
CA THR A 151 2.18 19.76 6.55
C THR A 151 1.61 18.57 7.32
N ALA A 152 2.43 17.67 7.88
CA ALA A 152 1.97 16.52 8.65
C ALA A 152 2.87 16.29 9.87
N PRO A 153 2.48 16.68 11.10
CA PRO A 153 3.30 16.47 12.28
C PRO A 153 3.23 15.01 12.74
N ILE A 154 3.84 14.12 11.96
CA ILE A 154 4.16 12.78 12.41
C ILE A 154 5.48 12.93 13.16
N TYR A 155 5.40 12.87 14.49
CA TYR A 155 6.59 13.00 15.34
C TYR A 155 7.19 11.65 15.68
N PHE A 156 6.35 10.67 16.00
CA PHE A 156 6.82 9.39 16.52
C PHE A 156 6.32 8.25 15.64
N CYS A 157 7.25 7.36 15.31
CA CYS A 157 6.95 6.09 14.67
C CYS A 157 7.63 4.96 15.43
N SER A 158 7.06 3.77 15.33
CA SER A 158 7.57 2.55 15.95
C SER A 158 7.72 1.46 14.90
N TRP A 159 8.85 0.78 14.88
CA TRP A 159 9.06 -0.42 14.09
C TRP A 159 8.81 -1.65 14.95
N ILE A 160 7.87 -2.49 14.53
CA ILE A 160 7.53 -3.75 15.21
C ILE A 160 8.05 -4.89 14.34
N SER A 161 9.19 -5.47 14.73
CA SER A 161 9.94 -6.46 13.96
C SER A 161 9.16 -7.74 13.69
N GLN A 162 8.41 -8.23 14.68
CA GLN A 162 7.58 -9.43 14.54
C GLN A 162 6.44 -9.22 13.54
N GLU A 163 5.87 -8.01 13.48
CA GLU A 163 4.81 -7.64 12.53
C GLU A 163 5.37 -7.12 11.20
N ARG A 164 6.68 -6.86 11.12
CA ARG A 164 7.36 -6.18 10.01
C ARG A 164 6.64 -4.89 9.59
N THR A 165 6.22 -4.11 10.59
CA THR A 165 5.34 -2.97 10.37
C THR A 165 5.89 -1.73 11.03
N LEU A 166 5.97 -0.64 10.26
CA LEU A 166 6.23 0.70 10.75
C LEU A 166 4.90 1.37 11.10
N LYS A 167 4.72 1.75 12.36
CA LYS A 167 3.49 2.37 12.89
C LYS A 167 3.75 3.83 13.22
N CYS A 168 3.00 4.74 12.62
CA CYS A 168 3.18 6.18 12.78
C CYS A 168 1.86 6.82 13.24
N LEU A 169 1.88 7.47 14.40
CA LEU A 169 0.69 8.12 14.97
C LEU A 169 0.53 9.53 14.41
N ILE A 170 -0.66 9.82 13.87
CA ILE A 170 -0.99 11.13 13.30
C ILE A 170 -1.36 12.11 14.42
N GLN A 171 -0.58 13.19 14.57
CA GLN A 171 -0.82 14.18 15.65
C GLN A 171 -1.73 15.35 15.23
N ARG A 172 -1.92 15.55 13.93
CA ARG A 172 -2.81 16.57 13.37
C ARG A 172 -3.46 16.04 12.11
N ASP A 173 -4.68 16.47 11.88
CA ASP A 173 -5.44 16.18 10.68
C ASP A 173 -4.62 16.47 9.40
N ILE A 174 -4.54 15.49 8.51
CA ILE A 174 -3.97 15.59 7.17
C ILE A 174 -5.14 15.65 6.19
N SER A 175 -5.36 16.82 5.59
CA SER A 175 -6.41 17.00 4.59
C SER A 175 -6.20 16.10 3.38
N ALA A 176 -7.31 15.70 2.74
CA ALA A 176 -7.26 14.97 1.47
C ALA A 176 -6.40 15.71 0.42
N SER A 177 -5.71 14.94 -0.41
CA SER A 177 -4.79 15.37 -1.46
C SER A 177 -3.59 16.21 -0.99
N ASN A 178 -3.38 16.38 0.32
CA ASN A 178 -2.18 17.02 0.83
C ASN A 178 -1.05 15.97 0.97
N PRO A 179 0.07 16.11 0.24
CA PRO A 179 1.20 15.21 0.40
C PRO A 179 1.84 15.34 1.78
N PHE A 180 2.36 14.23 2.27
CA PHE A 180 3.24 14.20 3.44
C PHE A 180 4.33 13.14 3.29
N VAL A 181 5.43 13.37 3.99
CA VAL A 181 6.64 12.52 3.95
C VAL A 181 7.04 12.10 5.36
N ILE A 182 7.18 10.79 5.56
CA ILE A 182 7.76 10.21 6.77
C ILE A 182 9.21 9.84 6.46
N ARG A 183 10.17 10.39 7.22
CA ARG A 183 11.59 10.04 7.10
C ARG A 183 12.04 9.21 8.29
N TRP A 184 12.26 7.93 8.04
CA TRP A 184 12.82 6.98 8.98
C TRP A 184 14.36 6.94 8.84
N PRO A 185 15.12 7.13 9.92
CA PRO A 185 16.58 7.15 9.83
C PRO A 185 17.20 5.74 9.84
N ASP A 186 18.39 5.62 9.26
CA ASP A 186 19.16 4.37 9.19
C ASP A 186 19.68 3.89 10.55
N TYR A 187 20.04 4.81 11.45
CA TYR A 187 20.48 4.48 12.81
C TYR A 187 19.42 3.76 13.65
N ALA A 188 18.17 3.74 13.21
CA ALA A 188 17.11 2.96 13.83
C ALA A 188 17.22 1.45 13.54
N GLY A 189 18.13 1.02 12.66
CA GLY A 189 18.50 -0.39 12.51
C GLY A 189 17.52 -1.24 11.69
N VAL A 190 16.54 -0.62 11.02
CA VAL A 190 15.69 -1.33 10.05
C VAL A 190 16.49 -1.56 8.78
N ALA A 191 16.73 -2.84 8.47
CA ALA A 191 17.56 -3.28 7.38
C ALA A 191 16.73 -3.76 6.19
N LEU A 192 17.26 -3.48 4.99
CA LEU A 192 16.74 -3.98 3.72
C LEU A 192 16.83 -5.51 3.67
N PRO A 193 15.94 -6.20 2.93
CA PRO A 193 16.05 -7.64 2.73
C PRO A 193 17.42 -8.03 2.17
N GLU A 194 17.98 -9.17 2.58
CA GLU A 194 19.26 -9.68 2.05
C GLU A 194 19.20 -9.98 0.55
N GLN A 195 18.01 -10.31 0.04
CA GLN A 195 17.75 -10.56 -1.38
C GLN A 195 17.51 -9.27 -2.18
N GLY A 196 17.55 -8.11 -1.52
CA GLY A 196 17.23 -6.82 -2.12
C GLY A 196 15.73 -6.58 -2.26
N VAL A 197 15.38 -5.61 -3.08
CA VAL A 197 14.00 -5.17 -3.37
C VAL A 197 13.91 -5.08 -4.89
N ASN A 198 13.31 -6.06 -5.56
CA ASN A 198 13.16 -6.01 -7.03
C ASN A 198 11.90 -5.21 -7.44
N GLU A 199 11.68 -4.95 -8.74
CA GLU A 199 10.53 -4.17 -9.24
C GLU A 199 9.16 -4.77 -8.90
N HIS A 200 9.11 -6.08 -8.66
CA HIS A 200 7.90 -6.76 -8.18
C HIS A 200 7.83 -6.81 -6.64
N GLY A 201 8.94 -6.48 -5.98
CA GLY A 201 9.14 -6.21 -4.58
C GLY A 201 8.75 -7.34 -3.62
N PRO A 202 9.24 -7.31 -2.37
CA PRO A 202 8.43 -7.84 -1.29
C PRO A 202 7.13 -7.03 -1.20
N ASN A 203 6.05 -7.66 -0.75
CA ASN A 203 4.75 -7.02 -0.60
C ASN A 203 4.84 -5.88 0.43
N MET A 204 4.74 -4.64 -0.05
CA MET A 204 4.72 -3.44 0.78
C MET A 204 3.32 -2.84 0.78
N ILE A 205 2.72 -2.71 1.96
CA ILE A 205 1.34 -2.26 2.12
C ILE A 205 1.31 -1.04 3.03
N VAL A 206 0.59 -0.01 2.62
CA VAL A 206 0.25 1.15 3.46
C VAL A 206 -1.20 1.04 3.87
N SER A 207 -1.49 1.20 5.16
CA SER A 207 -2.85 1.26 5.70
C SER A 207 -3.04 2.39 6.69
N VAL A 208 -4.29 2.80 6.88
CA VAL A 208 -4.69 3.75 7.92
C VAL A 208 -5.68 3.07 8.85
N ASN A 209 -5.40 3.12 10.14
CA ASN A 209 -6.23 2.54 11.18
C ASN A 209 -6.92 3.63 12.01
N THR A 210 -8.15 3.35 12.44
CA THR A 210 -8.86 4.16 13.43
C THR A 210 -8.22 4.01 14.81
N ASN A 211 -8.55 4.92 15.71
CA ASN A 211 -8.11 4.89 17.12
C ASN A 211 -8.65 3.63 17.86
N THR A 212 -9.63 2.94 17.29
CA THR A 212 -10.18 1.67 17.79
C THR A 212 -9.48 0.44 17.21
N GLY A 213 -8.43 0.62 16.40
CA GLY A 213 -7.66 -0.44 15.76
C GLY A 213 -8.31 -1.03 14.50
N SER A 214 -9.41 -0.47 14.01
CA SER A 214 -10.05 -0.94 12.78
C SER A 214 -9.33 -0.36 11.56
N LYS A 215 -8.96 -1.22 10.60
CA LYS A 215 -8.36 -0.77 9.34
C LYS A 215 -9.41 -0.02 8.51
N VAL A 216 -9.16 1.26 8.23
CA VAL A 216 -10.02 2.09 7.36
C VAL A 216 -9.82 1.69 5.91
N PHE A 217 -8.56 1.55 5.48
CA PHE A 217 -8.18 1.07 4.17
C PHE A 217 -6.73 0.56 4.16
N GLN A 218 -6.39 -0.23 3.14
CA GLN A 218 -5.04 -0.74 2.89
C GLN A 218 -4.77 -0.77 1.38
N GLN A 219 -3.54 -0.50 0.96
CA GLN A 219 -3.15 -0.46 -0.44
C GLN A 219 -1.66 -0.79 -0.60
N GLY A 220 -1.29 -1.44 -1.71
CA GLY A 220 0.12 -1.63 -2.06
C GLY A 220 0.84 -0.31 -2.29
N VAL A 221 2.11 -0.23 -1.91
CA VAL A 221 2.97 0.89 -2.31
C VAL A 221 3.08 0.92 -3.84
N GLN A 222 2.80 2.06 -4.46
CA GLN A 222 2.75 2.17 -5.93
C GLN A 222 4.15 2.29 -6.55
N GLU A 223 5.05 3.01 -5.89
CA GLU A 223 6.40 3.28 -6.40
C GLU A 223 7.46 3.04 -5.31
N PHE A 224 8.58 2.45 -5.68
CA PHE A 224 9.74 2.38 -4.80
C PHE A 224 11.02 2.23 -5.62
N ASN A 225 12.18 2.62 -5.06
CA ASN A 225 13.45 2.38 -5.73
C ASN A 225 13.92 0.93 -5.48
N PRO A 226 14.13 0.12 -6.53
CA PRO A 226 14.64 -1.23 -6.36
C PRO A 226 16.05 -1.21 -5.77
N VAL A 227 16.38 -2.25 -5.00
CA VAL A 227 17.66 -2.44 -4.33
C VAL A 227 18.29 -3.75 -4.81
N GLY A 228 19.46 -3.63 -5.43
CA GLY A 228 20.31 -4.73 -5.90
C GLY A 228 20.82 -5.66 -4.79
N ALA A 229 20.94 -6.95 -5.09
CA ALA A 229 21.60 -7.92 -4.22
C ALA A 229 22.30 -9.03 -5.02
N LEU A 230 23.48 -9.42 -4.53
CA LEU A 230 24.24 -10.55 -5.05
C LEU A 230 24.14 -11.73 -4.08
N LYS A 231 23.84 -12.92 -4.61
CA LYS A 231 23.87 -14.17 -3.86
C LYS A 231 25.30 -14.60 -3.56
N TYR A 232 26.18 -14.46 -4.54
CA TYR A 232 27.62 -14.56 -4.36
C TYR A 232 28.34 -13.74 -5.43
N ALA A 233 29.54 -13.27 -5.07
CA ALA A 233 30.50 -12.70 -6.00
C ALA A 233 31.88 -13.08 -5.50
N TYR A 234 32.68 -13.73 -6.36
CA TYR A 234 34.05 -14.09 -6.04
C TYR A 234 34.95 -13.89 -7.25
N LEU A 235 36.20 -13.58 -6.94
CA LEU A 235 37.25 -13.33 -7.91
C LEU A 235 38.19 -14.53 -7.90
N VAL A 236 38.43 -15.10 -9.08
CA VAL A 236 39.38 -16.19 -9.28
C VAL A 236 40.59 -15.64 -10.00
N ARG A 237 41.77 -15.82 -9.40
CA ARG A 237 43.05 -15.49 -10.02
C ARG A 237 43.67 -16.78 -10.58
N ASN A 238 43.95 -16.80 -11.88
CA ASN A 238 44.63 -17.90 -12.55
C ASN A 238 45.97 -17.40 -13.10
N GLU A 239 47.06 -18.02 -12.68
CA GLU A 239 48.38 -17.79 -13.28
C GLU A 239 48.51 -18.65 -14.55
N THR A 240 49.02 -18.03 -15.61
CA THR A 240 49.23 -18.67 -16.91
C THR A 240 50.64 -18.33 -17.39
N ASP A 241 51.18 -19.11 -18.33
CA ASP A 241 52.48 -18.83 -18.96
C ASP A 241 52.53 -17.44 -19.65
N PHE A 242 51.38 -16.80 -19.87
CA PHE A 242 51.22 -15.50 -20.51
C PHE A 242 50.80 -14.37 -19.54
N GLY A 243 50.76 -14.63 -18.24
CA GLY A 243 50.44 -13.63 -17.21
C GLY A 243 49.30 -14.04 -16.26
N THR A 244 48.75 -13.05 -15.54
CA THR A 244 47.66 -13.26 -14.58
C THR A 244 46.31 -13.00 -15.25
N LEU A 245 45.43 -14.01 -15.22
CA LEU A 245 44.04 -13.91 -15.65
C LEU A 245 43.12 -13.79 -14.43
N TRP A 246 42.21 -12.82 -14.46
CA TRP A 246 41.22 -12.61 -13.42
C TRP A 246 39.82 -12.95 -13.97
N SER A 247 39.14 -13.87 -13.30
CA SER A 247 37.76 -14.26 -13.61
C SER A 247 36.83 -13.83 -12.49
N VAL A 248 35.78 -13.08 -12.84
CA VAL A 248 34.74 -12.67 -11.90
C VAL A 248 33.56 -13.61 -12.06
N ASN A 249 33.20 -14.29 -10.99
CA ASN A 249 32.01 -15.14 -10.95
C ASN A 249 31.01 -14.52 -9.99
N LEU A 250 29.81 -14.23 -10.48
CA LEU A 250 28.74 -13.67 -9.69
C LEU A 250 27.40 -14.33 -10.01
N MET A 251 26.51 -14.32 -9.03
CA MET A 251 25.11 -14.69 -9.18
C MET A 251 24.29 -13.63 -8.45
N SER A 252 23.46 -12.89 -9.18
CA SER A 252 22.53 -11.92 -8.61
C SER A 252 21.25 -12.60 -8.13
N TYR A 253 20.58 -11.98 -7.15
CA TYR A 253 19.22 -12.38 -6.75
C TYR A 253 18.13 -11.84 -7.70
N MET A 254 18.50 -10.94 -8.60
CA MET A 254 17.61 -10.30 -9.56
C MET A 254 18.25 -10.17 -10.93
N ASP A 255 17.42 -9.96 -11.94
CA ASP A 255 17.88 -9.70 -13.29
C ASP A 255 18.71 -8.42 -13.34
N ILE A 256 19.80 -8.45 -14.10
CA ILE A 256 20.62 -7.28 -14.38
C ILE A 256 20.16 -6.75 -15.74
N ALA A 257 19.54 -5.57 -15.75
CA ALA A 257 18.99 -4.98 -16.96
C ALA A 257 20.08 -4.72 -18.02
N LEU A 258 19.71 -4.77 -19.31
CA LEU A 258 20.59 -4.36 -20.40
C LEU A 258 21.15 -2.95 -20.15
N ASN A 259 22.43 -2.74 -20.49
CA ASN A 259 23.17 -1.51 -20.25
C ASN A 259 23.49 -1.18 -18.79
N SER A 260 23.24 -2.10 -17.85
CA SER A 260 23.79 -1.97 -16.49
C SER A 260 25.31 -2.16 -16.50
N SER A 261 26.02 -1.43 -15.65
CA SER A 261 27.45 -1.60 -15.45
C SER A 261 27.75 -2.28 -14.12
N ILE A 262 28.69 -3.22 -14.11
CA ILE A 262 29.27 -3.77 -12.89
C ILE A 262 30.68 -3.18 -12.77
N SER A 263 30.93 -2.46 -11.67
CA SER A 263 32.26 -1.92 -11.36
C SER A 263 32.88 -2.74 -10.25
N ILE A 264 34.16 -3.04 -10.38
CA ILE A 264 34.97 -3.70 -9.36
C ILE A 264 36.06 -2.73 -8.97
N ASP A 265 36.08 -2.36 -7.69
CA ASP A 265 37.12 -1.51 -7.15
C ASP A 265 38.29 -2.37 -6.67
N PHE A 266 39.45 -2.16 -7.29
CA PHE A 266 40.71 -2.81 -6.91
C PHE A 266 41.57 -1.91 -6.00
N SER A 267 40.97 -0.92 -5.34
CA SER A 267 41.65 -0.12 -4.32
C SER A 267 42.29 -1.06 -3.27
N GLY A 268 43.62 -1.04 -3.20
CA GLY A 268 44.42 -1.92 -2.33
C GLY A 268 45.33 -2.91 -3.07
N PHE A 269 45.20 -3.06 -4.38
CA PHE A 269 46.24 -3.67 -5.21
C PHE A 269 47.30 -2.63 -5.52
N ASP A 270 48.57 -2.92 -5.20
CA ASP A 270 49.67 -2.04 -5.55
C ASP A 270 49.92 -2.13 -7.06
N SER A 271 49.86 -0.98 -7.74
CA SER A 271 50.08 -0.87 -9.18
C SER A 271 51.56 -0.97 -9.58
N SER A 272 52.46 -1.24 -8.63
CA SER A 272 53.92 -1.20 -8.81
C SER A 272 54.53 -2.42 -9.52
N LEU A 273 53.73 -3.16 -10.30
CA LEU A 273 54.21 -4.25 -11.17
C LEU A 273 54.56 -3.75 -12.58
#